data_AF-B1YJA4-F1
#
_entry.id   AF-B1YJA4-F1
#
_cell.length_a   1.000
_cell.length_b   1.000
_cell.length_c   1.000
_cell.angle_alpha   90.00
_cell.angle_beta   90.00
_cell.angle_gamma   90.00
#
_symmetry.space_group_name_H-M   'P 1'
#
loop_
_entity.id
_entity.type
_entity.pdbx_description
1 polymer ?
#
loop_
_entity_poly.entity_id
_entity_poly.type
_entity_poly.pdbx_seq_one_letter_code
_entity_poly.pdbx_strand_id
1 'polypeptide(L)'
;MLLLDIDHSLLFDEAAMKKIAVPTLLVERVGEEKRFMTMRTHLRLKRLVEKNGLIPFTSRTFEAFRQLELFQIDAKPKWAILESGRILLKDGKPDKRYENWLRQHDEEASLETVLRYLEEVEQLSWTVYPSEAWAERIRRPHQTIRREEDEAKMLDDVFKQMKF
;
A
#
# COMPACT_ATOMS: atom_id res chain seq x y z
N MET A 1 -2.28 -1.08 -11.31
CA MET A 1 -2.54 -0.91 -9.86
C MET A 1 -1.52 0.05 -9.27
N LEU A 2 -1.84 0.73 -8.17
CA LEU A 2 -0.90 1.56 -7.42
C LEU A 2 -0.31 0.72 -6.28
N LEU A 3 0.99 0.51 -6.32
CA LEU A 3 1.76 -0.05 -5.22
C LEU A 3 2.20 1.10 -4.30
N LEU A 4 1.65 1.13 -3.10
CA LEU A 4 1.72 2.27 -2.19
C LEU A 4 2.55 1.92 -0.96
N ASP A 5 3.70 2.57 -0.75
CA ASP A 5 4.49 2.42 0.47
C ASP A 5 3.88 3.21 1.63
N ILE A 6 3.24 2.51 2.56
CA ILE A 6 2.56 3.10 3.71
C ILE A 6 3.51 3.66 4.75
N ASP A 7 4.72 3.10 4.88
CA ASP A 7 5.67 3.54 5.90
C ASP A 7 6.28 4.91 5.55
N HIS A 8 6.29 5.24 4.25
CA HIS A 8 6.91 6.45 3.74
C HIS A 8 5.89 7.46 3.20
N SER A 9 4.59 7.18 3.20
CA SER A 9 3.58 8.07 2.63
C SER A 9 2.24 8.06 3.36
N LEU A 10 1.36 9.03 3.05
CA LEU A 10 -0.03 9.19 3.53
C LEU A 10 -0.23 9.42 5.04
N LEU A 11 0.67 8.90 5.88
CA LEU A 11 0.56 8.89 7.32
C LEU A 11 1.55 9.87 7.93
N PHE A 12 1.05 10.73 8.83
CA PHE A 12 1.86 11.68 9.57
C PHE A 12 1.53 11.65 11.06
N ASP A 13 2.44 12.15 11.88
CA ASP A 13 2.29 12.16 13.34
C ASP A 13 1.37 13.29 13.85
N GLU A 14 1.14 13.31 15.17
CA GLU A 14 0.30 14.32 15.81
C GLU A 14 0.87 15.75 15.69
N ALA A 15 2.19 15.91 15.65
CA ALA A 15 2.83 17.22 15.56
C ALA A 15 2.66 17.84 14.16
N ALA A 16 2.78 17.02 13.11
CA ALA A 16 2.48 17.41 11.73
C ALA A 16 0.99 17.70 11.56
N MET A 17 0.11 16.85 12.11
CA MET A 17 -1.34 17.04 12.07
C MET A 17 -1.76 18.42 12.60
N LYS A 18 -1.21 18.85 13.74
CA LYS A 18 -1.52 20.16 14.35
C LYS A 18 -1.16 21.37 13.46
N LYS A 19 -0.30 21.19 12.46
CA LYS A 19 0.12 22.25 11.51
C LYS A 19 -0.72 22.25 10.23
N ILE A 20 -1.53 21.22 10.01
CA ILE A 20 -2.35 21.07 8.80
C ILE A 20 -3.69 21.79 9.00
N ALA A 21 -4.03 22.70 8.09
CA ALA A 21 -5.26 23.49 8.15
C ALA A 21 -6.50 22.78 7.55
N VAL A 22 -6.32 21.58 6.97
CA VAL A 22 -7.42 20.79 6.40
C VAL A 22 -7.85 19.67 7.36
N PRO A 23 -9.09 19.17 7.26
CA PRO A 23 -9.56 18.08 8.11
C PRO A 23 -8.68 16.82 8.00
N THR A 24 -8.35 16.24 9.15
CA THR A 24 -7.57 15.00 9.28
C THR A 24 -8.34 13.94 10.06
N LEU A 25 -7.93 12.69 9.88
CA LEU A 25 -8.48 11.52 10.54
C LEU A 25 -7.37 10.77 11.26
N LEU A 26 -7.63 10.31 12.49
CA LEU A 26 -6.80 9.31 13.15
C LEU A 26 -7.04 7.97 12.45
N VAL A 27 -5.98 7.32 11.99
CA VAL A 27 -6.10 6.05 11.22
C VAL A 27 -5.33 4.88 11.83
N GLU A 28 -4.47 5.16 12.80
CA GLU A 28 -3.79 4.15 13.60
C GLU A 28 -3.46 4.71 14.97
N ARG A 29 -3.51 3.83 15.97
CA ARG A 29 -3.02 4.07 17.32
C ARG A 29 -2.20 2.88 17.80
N VAL A 30 -0.94 3.11 18.15
CA VAL A 30 -0.05 2.10 18.75
C VAL A 30 0.43 2.63 20.09
N GLY A 31 -0.20 2.17 21.18
CA GLY A 31 0.01 2.76 22.50
C GLY A 31 -0.37 4.24 22.52
N GLU A 32 0.60 5.11 22.80
CA GLU A 32 0.42 6.57 22.79
C GLU A 32 0.67 7.19 21.40
N GLU A 33 1.33 6.48 20.50
CA GLU A 33 1.61 6.97 19.16
C GLU A 33 0.34 6.97 18.30
N LYS A 34 0.11 8.07 17.60
CA LYS A 34 -1.04 8.28 16.71
C LYS A 34 -0.55 8.65 15.33
N ARG A 35 -1.12 8.00 14.32
CA ARG A 35 -0.91 8.36 12.91
C ARG A 35 -2.20 8.90 12.32
N PHE A 36 -2.05 9.95 11.52
CA PHE A 36 -3.13 10.69 10.90
C PHE A 36 -2.97 10.71 9.40
N MET A 37 -4.08 10.91 8.70
CA MET A 37 -4.09 11.24 7.28
C MET A 37 -5.11 12.35 7.00
N THR A 38 -5.01 13.05 5.87
CA THR A 38 -6.06 14.01 5.50
C THR A 38 -7.34 13.27 5.12
N MET A 39 -8.50 13.86 5.42
CA MET A 39 -9.80 13.29 5.06
C MET A 39 -9.96 13.16 3.54
N ARG A 40 -9.39 14.08 2.76
CA ARG A 40 -9.39 13.99 1.29
C ARG A 40 -8.60 12.77 0.81
N THR A 41 -7.40 12.56 1.35
CA THR A 41 -6.56 11.40 1.01
C THR A 41 -7.30 10.09 1.35
N HIS A 42 -7.90 10.00 2.54
CA HIS A 42 -8.72 8.85 2.94
C HIS A 42 -9.81 8.51 1.92
N LEU A 43 -10.62 9.51 1.55
CA LEU A 43 -11.72 9.32 0.59
C LEU A 43 -11.23 8.89 -0.79
N ARG A 44 -10.07 9.38 -1.25
CA ARG A 44 -9.50 8.98 -2.55
C ARG A 44 -8.90 7.59 -2.52
N LEU A 45 -8.22 7.25 -1.43
CA LEU A 45 -7.68 5.92 -1.21
C LEU A 45 -8.80 4.87 -1.22
N LYS A 46 -9.90 5.15 -0.52
CA LYS A 46 -11.08 4.28 -0.48
C LYS A 46 -11.63 4.00 -1.89
N ARG A 47 -11.77 5.04 -2.72
CA ARG A 47 -12.22 4.89 -4.13
C ARG A 47 -11.29 4.02 -4.96
N LEU A 48 -9.98 4.16 -4.80
CA LEU A 48 -9.00 3.29 -5.47
C LEU A 48 -9.16 1.85 -5.01
N VAL A 49 -9.28 1.61 -3.71
CA VAL A 49 -9.47 0.27 -3.15
C VAL A 49 -10.75 -0.39 -3.64
N GLU A 50 -11.88 0.33 -3.66
CA GLU A 50 -13.17 -0.16 -4.16
C GLU A 50 -13.11 -0.66 -5.61
N LYS A 51 -12.15 -0.17 -6.39
CA LYS A 51 -11.91 -0.58 -7.78
C LYS A 51 -10.74 -1.56 -7.94
N ASN A 52 -10.25 -2.15 -6.84
CA ASN A 52 -9.04 -2.98 -6.83
C ASN A 52 -7.83 -2.25 -7.45
N GLY A 53 -7.75 -0.95 -7.26
CA GLY A 53 -6.70 -0.09 -7.81
C GLY A 53 -5.46 -0.01 -6.95
N LEU A 54 -5.44 -0.56 -5.73
CA LEU A 54 -4.38 -0.34 -4.74
C LEU A 54 -3.81 -1.66 -4.19
N ILE A 55 -2.49 -1.70 -4.02
CA ILE A 55 -1.76 -2.67 -3.21
C ILE A 55 -0.92 -1.86 -2.19
N PRO A 56 -1.27 -1.83 -0.90
CA PRO A 56 -0.38 -1.27 0.11
C PRO A 56 0.82 -2.20 0.33
N PHE A 57 1.96 -1.57 0.55
CA PHE A 57 3.21 -2.17 0.94
C PHE A 57 3.65 -1.60 2.30
N THR A 58 4.17 -2.46 3.17
CA THR A 58 4.78 -2.05 4.43
C THR A 58 5.81 -3.07 4.90
N SER A 59 6.76 -2.60 5.68
CA SER A 59 7.71 -3.40 6.47
C SER A 59 7.12 -3.97 7.75
N ARG A 60 5.92 -3.52 8.14
CA ARG A 60 5.24 -3.94 9.36
C ARG A 60 4.83 -5.42 9.34
N THR A 61 4.78 -6.00 10.53
CA THR A 61 4.23 -7.36 10.75
C THR A 61 2.74 -7.42 10.49
N PHE A 62 2.21 -8.64 10.35
CA PHE A 62 0.77 -8.87 10.21
C PHE A 62 -0.04 -8.25 11.37
N GLU A 63 0.44 -8.36 12.61
CA GLU A 63 -0.20 -7.79 13.81
C GLU A 63 -0.23 -6.27 13.76
N ALA A 64 0.88 -5.64 13.40
CA ALA A 64 0.97 -4.18 13.30
C ALA A 64 0.10 -3.65 12.16
N PHE A 65 0.08 -4.31 11.00
CA PHE A 65 -0.81 -3.94 9.89
C PHE A 65 -2.30 -4.03 10.28
N ARG A 66 -2.68 -4.97 11.15
CA ARG A 66 -4.05 -5.07 11.68
C ARG A 66 -4.45 -3.92 12.60
N GLN A 67 -3.51 -3.14 13.13
CA GLN A 67 -3.82 -1.92 13.91
C GLN A 67 -4.13 -0.70 13.03
N LEU A 68 -3.82 -0.77 11.74
CA LEU A 68 -4.12 0.29 10.78
C LEU A 68 -5.58 0.16 10.32
N GLU A 69 -6.50 0.74 11.09
CA GLU A 69 -7.96 0.66 10.91
C GLU A 69 -8.41 1.01 9.49
N LEU A 70 -7.68 1.92 8.83
CA LEU A 70 -7.85 2.29 7.44
C LEU A 70 -8.02 1.09 6.50
N PHE A 71 -7.13 0.09 6.59
CA PHE A 71 -7.17 -1.11 5.74
C PHE A 71 -7.97 -2.27 6.35
N GLN A 72 -8.47 -2.12 7.58
CA GLN A 72 -9.30 -3.14 8.25
C GLN A 72 -10.79 -2.83 8.19
N ILE A 73 -11.18 -1.57 8.01
CA ILE A 73 -12.59 -1.14 8.11
C ILE A 73 -12.98 -0.38 6.84
N ASP A 74 -12.27 0.70 6.52
CA ASP A 74 -12.74 1.69 5.54
C ASP A 74 -12.35 1.38 4.10
N ALA A 75 -11.13 0.90 3.89
CA ALA A 75 -10.50 0.75 2.58
C ALA A 75 -9.80 -0.61 2.49
N LYS A 76 -10.53 -1.71 2.68
CA LYS A 76 -10.00 -3.09 2.65
C LYS A 76 -9.43 -3.47 1.27
N PRO A 77 -8.11 -3.56 1.08
CA PRO A 77 -7.52 -3.83 -0.22
C PRO A 77 -7.61 -5.32 -0.55
N LYS A 78 -7.77 -5.66 -1.84
CA LYS A 78 -7.74 -7.05 -2.32
C LYS A 78 -6.38 -7.71 -2.06
N TRP A 79 -5.30 -6.95 -2.21
CA TRP A 79 -3.93 -7.41 -1.99
C TRP A 79 -3.24 -6.51 -0.99
N ALA A 80 -2.33 -7.05 -0.17
CA ALA A 80 -1.39 -6.25 0.63
C ALA A 80 -0.07 -6.98 0.78
N ILE A 81 1.04 -6.24 0.70
CA ILE A 81 2.39 -6.76 0.86
C ILE A 81 2.93 -6.32 2.21
N LEU A 82 3.17 -7.27 3.11
CA LEU A 82 3.64 -6.98 4.46
C LEU A 82 5.07 -7.50 4.67
N GLU A 83 5.69 -7.09 5.77
CA GLU A 83 7.04 -7.52 6.17
C GLU A 83 8.05 -7.45 5.02
N SER A 84 7.99 -6.35 4.25
CA SER A 84 8.86 -6.11 3.10
C SER A 84 8.80 -7.21 2.03
N GLY A 85 7.65 -7.88 1.89
CA GLY A 85 7.42 -8.93 0.89
C GLY A 85 7.51 -10.36 1.42
N ARG A 86 7.67 -10.57 2.73
CA ARG A 86 7.61 -11.93 3.30
C ARG A 86 6.19 -12.50 3.33
N ILE A 87 5.18 -11.63 3.39
CA ILE A 87 3.76 -12.03 3.44
C ILE A 87 3.00 -11.28 2.36
N LEU A 88 2.37 -12.04 1.46
CA LEU A 88 1.34 -11.52 0.55
C LEU A 88 -0.03 -11.88 1.12
N LEU A 89 -0.87 -10.87 1.35
CA LEU A 89 -2.27 -11.06 1.71
C LEU A 89 -3.15 -10.97 0.47
N LYS A 90 -4.15 -11.86 0.39
CA LYS A 90 -5.31 -11.76 -0.49
C LYS A 90 -6.58 -11.68 0.36
N ASP A 91 -7.39 -10.66 0.15
CA ASP A 91 -8.63 -10.41 0.90
C ASP A 91 -8.41 -10.45 2.43
N GLY A 92 -7.30 -9.85 2.88
CA GLY A 92 -6.91 -9.73 4.29
C GLY A 92 -6.31 -10.99 4.92
N LYS A 93 -6.04 -12.06 4.16
CA LYS A 93 -5.47 -13.32 4.66
C LYS A 93 -4.22 -13.72 3.88
N PRO A 94 -3.25 -14.43 4.49
CA PRO A 94 -2.10 -14.96 3.76
C PRO A 94 -2.51 -15.78 2.53
N ASP A 95 -1.92 -15.47 1.38
CA ASP A 95 -2.26 -16.13 0.11
C ASP A 95 -1.58 -17.48 -0.04
N LYS A 96 -2.36 -18.55 0.18
CA LYS A 96 -1.90 -19.93 0.01
C LYS A 96 -1.47 -20.26 -1.42
N ARG A 97 -2.00 -19.57 -2.45
CA ARG A 97 -1.59 -19.81 -3.84
C ARG A 97 -0.17 -19.31 -4.07
N TYR A 98 0.16 -18.14 -3.54
CA TYR A 98 1.53 -17.62 -3.54
C TYR A 98 2.49 -18.52 -2.76
N GLU A 99 2.12 -18.98 -1.56
CA GLU A 99 2.96 -19.91 -0.78
C GLU A 99 3.23 -21.23 -1.54
N ASN A 100 2.23 -21.76 -2.22
CA ASN A 100 2.39 -22.94 -3.07
C ASN A 100 3.29 -22.65 -4.28
N TRP A 101 3.12 -21.49 -4.90
CA TRP A 101 3.93 -21.07 -6.04
C TRP A 101 5.41 -20.93 -5.66
N LEU A 102 5.72 -20.36 -4.49
CA LEU A 102 7.09 -20.31 -3.95
C LEU A 102 7.70 -21.71 -3.82
N ARG A 103 6.96 -22.64 -3.22
CA ARG A 103 7.40 -24.05 -3.08
C ARG A 103 7.63 -24.74 -4.43
N GLN A 104 6.78 -24.46 -5.41
CA GLN A 104 6.90 -25.06 -6.74
C GLN A 104 8.10 -24.55 -7.53
N HIS A 105 8.55 -23.32 -7.24
CA HIS A 105 9.67 -22.69 -7.93
C HIS A 105 10.98 -22.72 -7.12
N ASP A 106 10.96 -23.34 -5.93
CA ASP A 106 12.09 -23.39 -4.99
C ASP A 106 12.62 -21.99 -4.63
N GLU A 107 11.70 -21.09 -4.28
CA GLU A 107 11.97 -19.67 -4.05
C GLU A 107 11.61 -19.24 -2.63
N GLU A 108 12.36 -18.27 -2.10
CA GLU A 108 12.06 -17.65 -0.81
C GLU A 108 11.12 -16.45 -0.95
N ALA A 109 10.33 -16.19 0.09
CA ALA A 109 9.43 -15.04 0.14
C ALA A 109 10.23 -13.73 0.22
N SER A 110 10.04 -12.86 -0.76
CA SER A 110 10.66 -11.55 -0.85
C SER A 110 9.77 -10.60 -1.66
N LEU A 111 10.03 -9.29 -1.59
CA LEU A 111 9.32 -8.32 -2.43
C LEU A 111 9.43 -8.69 -3.92
N GLU A 112 10.61 -9.10 -4.38
CA GLU A 112 10.84 -9.47 -5.77
C GLU A 112 9.99 -10.67 -6.20
N THR A 113 9.89 -11.70 -5.36
CA THR A 113 9.09 -12.89 -5.68
C THR A 113 7.59 -12.61 -5.58
N VAL A 114 7.14 -11.75 -4.66
CA VAL A 114 5.74 -11.27 -4.61
C VAL A 114 5.38 -10.51 -5.87
N LEU A 115 6.21 -9.55 -6.30
CA LEU A 115 5.96 -8.78 -7.51
C LEU A 115 5.92 -9.71 -8.72
N ARG A 116 6.90 -10.60 -8.88
CA ARG A 116 6.90 -11.60 -9.95
C ARG A 116 5.60 -12.40 -10.00
N TYR A 117 5.13 -12.88 -8.86
CA TYR A 117 3.86 -13.60 -8.76
C TYR A 117 2.67 -12.75 -9.21
N LEU A 118 2.57 -11.50 -8.76
CA LEU A 118 1.47 -10.59 -9.12
C LEU A 118 1.45 -10.28 -10.62
N GLU A 119 2.61 -10.19 -11.27
CA GLU A 119 2.73 -9.92 -12.71
C GLU A 119 2.47 -11.17 -13.54
N GLU A 120 3.12 -12.30 -13.22
CA GLU A 120 3.08 -13.49 -14.07
C GLU A 120 1.80 -14.31 -13.86
N VAL A 121 1.31 -14.39 -12.62
CA VAL A 121 0.18 -15.26 -12.26
C VAL A 121 -1.13 -14.48 -12.19
N GLU A 122 -1.12 -13.31 -11.55
CA GLU A 122 -2.32 -12.46 -11.42
C GLU A 122 -2.44 -11.44 -12.57
N GLN A 123 -1.47 -11.37 -13.48
CA GLN A 123 -1.48 -10.51 -14.68
C GLN A 123 -1.68 -9.02 -14.35
N LEU A 124 -1.09 -8.58 -13.24
CA LEU A 124 -1.20 -7.22 -12.75
C LEU A 124 -0.02 -6.38 -13.23
N SER A 125 -0.32 -5.17 -13.70
CA SER A 125 0.67 -4.11 -13.87
C SER A 125 0.60 -3.15 -12.70
N TRP A 126 1.72 -2.52 -12.34
CA TRP A 126 1.77 -1.57 -11.23
C TRP A 126 2.60 -0.31 -11.50
N THR A 127 2.21 0.74 -10.79
CA THR A 127 2.90 2.01 -10.64
C THR A 127 3.23 2.15 -9.16
N VAL A 128 4.41 2.64 -8.81
CA VAL A 128 4.85 2.73 -7.40
C VAL A 128 4.84 4.17 -6.89
N TYR A 129 4.48 4.34 -5.62
CA TYR A 129 4.54 5.62 -4.90
C TYR A 129 4.98 5.44 -3.44
N PRO A 130 5.78 6.36 -2.87
CA PRO A 130 6.53 7.42 -3.54
C PRO A 130 7.83 6.85 -4.12
N SER A 131 8.21 7.26 -5.34
CA SER A 131 9.30 6.68 -6.12
C SER A 131 10.63 6.53 -5.38
N GLU A 132 10.92 7.48 -4.48
CA GLU A 132 12.14 7.59 -3.71
C GLU A 132 12.30 6.42 -2.72
N ALA A 133 11.19 5.88 -2.23
CA ALA A 133 11.20 4.74 -1.31
C ALA A 133 11.43 3.40 -2.05
N TRP A 134 11.28 3.38 -3.37
CA TRP A 134 11.30 2.16 -4.18
C TRP A 134 12.58 1.99 -5.02
N ALA A 135 13.35 3.06 -5.20
CA ALA A 135 14.51 3.10 -6.10
C ALA A 135 15.52 1.97 -5.87
N GLU A 136 15.72 1.55 -4.62
CA GLU A 136 16.66 0.47 -4.26
C GLU A 136 15.97 -0.87 -3.99
N ARG A 137 14.63 -0.92 -3.98
CA ARG A 137 13.85 -2.10 -3.58
C ARG A 137 13.38 -2.94 -4.76
N ILE A 138 13.20 -2.31 -5.93
CA ILE A 138 12.67 -2.97 -7.12
C ILE A 138 13.65 -2.80 -8.27
N ARG A 139 14.11 -3.93 -8.81
CA ARG A 139 14.99 -3.96 -10.00
C ARG A 139 14.23 -4.06 -11.31
N ARG A 140 12.96 -4.50 -11.28
CA ARG A 140 12.10 -4.64 -12.46
C ARG A 140 11.71 -3.28 -13.05
N PRO A 141 11.47 -3.16 -14.37
CA PRO A 141 10.88 -1.96 -14.95
C PRO A 141 9.51 -1.66 -14.35
N HIS A 142 9.29 -0.42 -13.91
CA HIS A 142 8.03 0.00 -13.33
C HIS A 142 7.79 1.50 -13.57
N GLN A 143 6.52 1.90 -13.56
CA GLN A 143 6.18 3.32 -13.53
C GLN A 143 6.34 3.86 -12.10
N THR A 144 6.78 5.11 -11.98
CA THR A 144 7.04 5.76 -10.69
C THR A 144 6.29 7.07 -10.58
N ILE A 145 5.84 7.39 -9.36
CA ILE A 145 5.26 8.70 -9.02
C ILE A 145 6.11 9.27 -7.88
N ARG A 146 6.67 10.46 -8.09
CA ARG A 146 7.45 11.17 -7.05
C ARG A 146 6.56 11.59 -5.90
N ARG A 147 7.14 11.83 -4.73
CA ARG A 147 6.38 12.37 -3.59
C ARG A 147 5.71 13.69 -3.97
N GLU A 148 4.43 13.81 -3.64
CA GLU A 148 3.60 15.00 -3.91
C GLU A 148 3.10 15.60 -2.59
N GLU A 149 2.99 16.93 -2.51
CA GLU A 149 2.46 17.60 -1.32
C GLU A 149 0.94 17.38 -1.16
N ASP A 150 0.17 17.43 -2.26
CA ASP A 150 -1.26 17.09 -2.28
C ASP A 150 -1.44 15.63 -2.74
N GLU A 151 -1.22 14.70 -1.81
CA GLU A 151 -1.41 13.27 -2.06
C GLU A 151 -2.84 12.92 -2.48
N ALA A 152 -3.85 13.69 -2.04
CA ALA A 152 -5.23 13.45 -2.44
C ALA A 152 -5.43 13.73 -3.93
N LYS A 153 -4.83 14.81 -4.44
CA LYS A 153 -4.81 15.10 -5.88
C LYS A 153 -4.07 14.00 -6.66
N MET A 154 -2.92 13.56 -6.15
CA MET A 154 -2.16 12.46 -6.77
C MET A 154 -3.01 11.18 -6.89
N LEU A 155 -3.70 10.77 -5.82
CA LEU A 155 -4.58 9.60 -5.85
C LEU A 155 -5.76 9.77 -6.82
N ASP A 156 -6.31 10.98 -6.95
CA ASP A 156 -7.34 11.29 -7.94
C ASP A 156 -6.82 11.16 -9.38
N ASP A 157 -5.59 11.59 -9.65
CA ASP A 157 -4.99 11.52 -10.98
C ASP A 157 -4.63 10.07 -11.35
N VAL A 158 -4.13 9.28 -10.40
CA VAL A 158 -3.97 7.82 -10.56
C VAL A 158 -5.32 7.17 -10.89
N PHE A 159 -6.37 7.51 -10.15
CA PHE A 159 -7.70 6.97 -10.38
C PHE A 159 -8.22 7.25 -11.80
N LYS A 160 -8.00 8.47 -12.34
CA LYS A 160 -8.41 8.84 -13.71
C LYS A 160 -7.63 8.10 -14.79
N GLN A 161 -6.37 7.75 -14.53
CA GLN A 161 -5.52 7.03 -15.49
C GLN A 161 -5.85 5.53 -15.54
N MET A 162 -6.44 4.98 -14.46
CA MET A 162 -6.88 3.60 -14.42
C MET A 162 -8.14 3.40 -15.27
N LYS A 163 -8.03 2.51 -16.26
CA LYS A 163 -9.15 2.05 -17.07
C LYS A 163 -9.87 0.93 -16.31
N PHE A 164 -10.79 1.30 -15.42
CA PHE A 164 -11.70 0.37 -14.75
C PHE A 164 -12.91 0.03 -15.61
#